data_AF-A0A6G3RC75-F1
#
_entry.id   AF-A0A6G3RC75-F1
#
_cell.length_a   1.000
_cell.length_b   1.000
_cell.length_c   1.000
_cell.angle_alpha   90.00
_cell.angle_beta   90.00
_cell.angle_gamma   90.00
#
_symmetry.space_group_name_H-M   'P 1'
#
loop_
_entity.id
_entity.type
_entity.pdbx_description
1 polymer ?
#
loop_
_entity_poly.entity_id
_entity_poly.type
_entity_poly.pdbx_seq_one_letter_code
_entity_poly.pdbx_strand_id
1 'polypeptide(L)'
;MDLKQLKGLRVGLFTSGGLSGTAVAAWLAANDVDVTCYVADIGQRAPLPPGELARHLAGLGLKTRTVDLRAEMADMALDLVTYQATYEGGYWNTTGAARAVLVAGLGPVLREEGCDILAHGCVGGGNDQSRFARYAARFTPDLTVFTPWTASWMLERFPTRAAMSTYLRELGYPKELTDWADYSIDGNLAGCSHESDLLEDLGNPPASVAPLMTVWPQAAAAEPETFTVRFEGGRPVAMDGVGVSPLDAVQRANALGGRHGVSLRTVVENRVNGTKCRGVYEAPGLDVLSPCLDALYHACLDKPSSQLFRRLSTELGTAVYEGRFHDTYGRAAASAVDLLAGGVSGTVEATLYRGNIQVTRLFELTEAPGTARQTRFTHGGHHWITQPVHAA
;
A
#
# COMPACT_ATOMS: atom_id res chain seq x y z
N MET A 1 3.66 24.14 15.48
CA MET A 1 3.81 24.11 16.95
C MET A 1 5.30 24.21 17.27
N ASP A 2 5.67 25.02 18.25
CA ASP A 2 7.04 25.08 18.78
C ASP A 2 7.24 24.13 19.97
N LEU A 3 8.48 23.96 20.44
CA LEU A 3 8.79 23.08 21.56
C LEU A 3 8.08 23.48 22.86
N LYS A 4 7.85 24.78 23.10
CA LYS A 4 7.18 25.24 24.32
C LYS A 4 5.70 24.86 24.32
N GLN A 5 5.06 24.94 23.16
CA GLN A 5 3.66 24.54 22.95
C GLN A 5 3.46 23.02 23.09
N LEU A 6 4.50 22.21 22.88
CA LEU A 6 4.43 20.76 23.04
C LEU A 6 4.62 20.32 24.51
N LYS A 7 5.19 21.17 25.38
CA LYS A 7 5.39 20.82 26.79
C LYS A 7 4.05 20.69 27.51
N GLY A 8 3.87 19.58 28.22
CA GLY A 8 2.62 19.25 28.91
C GLY A 8 1.57 18.57 28.04
N LEU A 9 1.84 18.38 26.74
CA LEU A 9 1.01 17.57 25.84
C LEU A 9 1.69 16.22 25.59
N ARG A 10 0.88 15.17 25.41
CA ARG A 10 1.36 13.83 25.06
C ARG A 10 1.35 13.65 23.54
N VAL A 11 2.53 13.44 22.98
CA VAL A 11 2.76 13.27 21.53
C VAL A 11 2.85 11.79 21.18
N GLY A 12 1.88 11.30 20.41
CA GLY A 12 1.97 10.00 19.75
C GLY A 12 2.62 10.14 18.37
N LEU A 13 3.87 9.70 18.26
CA LEU A 13 4.64 9.80 17.02
C LEU A 13 4.65 8.47 16.27
N PHE A 14 4.10 8.45 15.06
CA PHE A 14 4.20 7.29 14.18
C PHE A 14 5.63 7.18 13.63
N THR A 15 6.26 6.03 13.83
CA THR A 15 7.64 5.80 13.39
C THR A 15 7.83 4.41 12.78
N SER A 16 8.58 4.38 11.68
CA SER A 16 9.05 3.16 11.01
C SER A 16 10.51 2.83 11.34
N GLY A 17 11.13 3.59 12.25
CA GLY A 17 12.55 3.43 12.61
C GLY A 17 13.53 4.10 11.66
N GLY A 18 13.06 4.67 10.55
CA GLY A 18 13.88 5.45 9.63
C GLY A 18 14.37 6.77 10.24
N LEU A 19 15.43 7.32 9.65
CA LEU A 19 16.14 8.53 10.11
C LEU A 19 15.19 9.67 10.54
N SER A 20 14.25 10.04 9.67
CA SER A 20 13.38 11.21 9.88
C SER A 20 12.45 11.04 11.08
N GLY A 21 11.84 9.86 11.27
CA GLY A 21 10.96 9.62 12.42
C GLY A 21 11.75 9.50 13.73
N THR A 22 12.86 8.75 13.70
CA THR A 22 13.68 8.49 14.89
C THR A 22 14.39 9.76 15.37
N ALA A 23 14.90 10.61 14.46
CA ALA A 23 15.52 11.89 14.84
C ALA A 23 14.53 12.85 15.50
N VAL A 24 13.29 12.91 14.99
CA VAL A 24 12.20 13.67 15.63
C VAL A 24 11.94 13.13 17.04
N ALA A 25 11.77 11.82 17.19
CA ALA A 25 11.50 11.18 18.48
C ALA A 25 12.58 11.51 19.51
N ALA A 26 13.84 11.25 19.15
CA ALA A 26 15.01 11.51 19.99
C ALA A 26 15.13 12.99 20.37
N TRP A 27 14.91 13.89 19.41
CA TRP A 27 15.01 15.32 19.66
C TRP A 27 13.89 15.85 20.55
N LEU A 28 12.65 15.40 20.34
CA LEU A 28 11.52 15.75 21.22
C LEU A 28 11.77 15.26 22.65
N ALA A 29 12.20 14.01 22.82
CA ALA A 29 12.52 13.45 24.13
C ALA A 29 13.66 14.22 24.82
N ALA A 30 14.73 14.57 24.10
CA ALA A 30 15.85 15.36 24.62
C ALA A 30 15.46 16.80 25.02
N ASN A 31 14.28 17.28 24.61
CA ASN A 31 13.75 18.61 24.95
C ASN A 31 12.56 18.52 25.93
N ASP A 32 12.47 17.44 26.70
CA ASP A 32 11.44 17.18 27.73
C ASP A 32 10.00 17.16 27.20
N VAL A 33 9.80 16.75 25.94
CA VAL A 33 8.45 16.52 25.39
C VAL A 33 8.03 15.08 25.68
N ASP A 34 6.80 14.87 26.17
CA ASP A 34 6.23 13.53 26.42
C ASP A 34 5.88 12.85 25.09
N VAL A 35 6.89 12.29 24.42
CA VAL A 35 6.75 11.59 23.14
C VAL A 35 6.74 10.08 23.35
N THR A 36 5.78 9.40 22.72
CA THR A 36 5.72 7.94 22.61
C THR A 36 5.76 7.55 21.13
N CYS A 37 6.68 6.65 20.79
CA CYS A 37 6.84 6.09 19.46
C CYS A 37 5.83 4.97 19.23
N TYR A 38 4.98 5.12 18.21
CA TYR A 38 4.06 4.08 17.77
C TYR A 38 4.61 3.41 16.53
N VAL A 39 4.95 2.14 16.66
CA VAL A 39 5.45 1.27 15.59
C VAL A 39 4.33 0.33 15.17
N ALA A 40 3.80 0.51 13.96
CA ALA A 40 2.82 -0.42 13.40
C ALA A 40 3.51 -1.54 12.60
N ASP A 41 3.13 -2.78 12.83
CA ASP A 41 3.38 -3.88 11.90
C ASP A 41 2.28 -3.88 10.84
N ILE A 42 2.61 -3.45 9.63
CA ILE A 42 1.74 -3.49 8.45
C ILE A 42 2.32 -4.45 7.39
N GLY A 43 3.16 -5.41 7.82
CA GLY A 43 3.77 -6.42 6.94
C GLY A 43 4.95 -5.89 6.11
N GLN A 44 5.59 -4.81 6.56
CA GLN A 44 6.75 -4.21 5.92
C GLN A 44 7.95 -5.17 5.83
N ARG A 45 8.64 -5.17 4.69
CA ARG A 45 9.96 -5.79 4.54
C ARG A 45 11.05 -4.79 4.97
N ALA A 46 11.11 -4.54 6.27
CA ALA A 46 12.08 -3.64 6.86
C ALA A 46 13.38 -4.37 7.24
N PRO A 47 14.51 -3.65 7.40
CA PRO A 47 15.77 -4.24 7.88
C PRO A 47 15.63 -4.94 9.23
N LEU A 48 14.68 -4.48 10.07
CA LEU A 48 14.41 -5.06 11.39
C LEU A 48 12.91 -5.35 11.55
N PRO A 49 12.54 -6.48 12.15
CA PRO A 49 11.18 -6.72 12.61
C PRO A 49 10.71 -5.66 13.61
N PRO A 50 9.40 -5.35 13.70
CA PRO A 50 8.86 -4.32 14.60
C PRO A 50 9.29 -4.45 16.07
N GLY A 51 9.37 -5.68 16.60
CA GLY A 51 9.80 -5.93 17.97
C GLY A 51 11.29 -5.64 18.21
N GLU A 52 12.14 -5.81 17.20
CA GLU A 52 13.55 -5.45 17.28
C GLU A 52 13.76 -3.95 17.15
N LEU A 53 13.04 -3.30 16.22
CA LEU A 53 12.99 -1.85 16.14
C LEU A 53 12.57 -1.23 17.49
N ALA A 54 11.52 -1.77 18.12
CA ALA A 54 11.06 -1.28 19.42
C ALA A 54 12.15 -1.39 20.51
N ARG A 55 12.96 -2.46 20.49
CA ARG A 55 14.12 -2.60 21.40
C ARG A 55 15.18 -1.54 21.15
N HIS A 56 15.50 -1.23 19.90
CA HIS A 56 16.46 -0.15 19.60
C HIS A 56 15.95 1.23 20.01
N LEU A 57 14.68 1.54 19.75
CA LEU A 57 14.07 2.80 20.19
C LEU A 57 14.07 2.91 21.72
N ALA A 58 13.72 1.84 22.43
CA ALA A 58 13.81 1.79 23.89
C ALA A 58 15.26 1.96 24.40
N GLY A 59 16.24 1.43 23.67
CA GLY A 59 17.67 1.65 23.95
C GLY A 59 18.11 3.11 23.86
N LEU A 60 17.42 3.94 23.08
CA LEU A 60 17.58 5.40 23.04
C LEU A 60 16.83 6.13 24.17
N GLY A 61 16.17 5.40 25.08
CA GLY A 61 15.31 5.97 26.12
C GLY A 61 13.92 6.39 25.63
N LEU A 62 13.50 5.98 24.43
CA LEU A 62 12.21 6.35 23.86
C LEU A 62 11.10 5.41 24.33
N LYS A 63 10.01 5.98 24.86
CA LYS A 63 8.76 5.25 25.08
C LYS A 63 8.27 4.69 23.75
N THR A 64 7.94 3.41 23.70
CA THR A 64 7.57 2.74 22.45
C THR A 64 6.37 1.82 22.65
N ARG A 65 5.45 1.85 21.68
CA ARG A 65 4.27 1.01 21.57
C ARG A 65 4.27 0.33 20.21
N THR A 66 4.12 -0.99 20.19
CA THR A 66 3.98 -1.75 18.94
C THR A 66 2.53 -2.19 18.77
N VAL A 67 1.99 -2.05 17.55
CA VAL A 67 0.61 -2.44 17.21
C VAL A 67 0.65 -3.27 15.93
N ASP A 68 -0.02 -4.42 15.92
CA ASP A 68 -0.17 -5.24 14.71
C ASP A 68 -1.38 -4.74 13.92
N LEU A 69 -1.14 -4.31 12.68
CA LEU A 69 -2.13 -3.83 11.72
C LEU A 69 -2.05 -4.60 10.38
N ARG A 70 -1.49 -5.82 10.39
CA ARG A 70 -1.30 -6.61 9.17
C ARG A 70 -2.63 -7.04 8.54
N ALA A 71 -3.64 -7.32 9.36
CA ALA A 71 -4.97 -7.69 8.88
C ALA A 71 -5.63 -6.51 8.16
N GLU A 72 -5.60 -5.32 8.77
CA GLU A 72 -6.13 -4.08 8.21
C GLU A 72 -5.39 -3.68 6.94
N MET A 73 -4.07 -3.87 6.89
CA MET A 73 -3.29 -3.64 5.68
C MET A 73 -3.64 -4.65 4.57
N ALA A 74 -3.92 -5.91 4.92
CA ALA A 74 -4.36 -6.91 3.95
C ALA A 74 -5.74 -6.60 3.38
N ASP A 75 -6.69 -6.18 4.21
CA ASP A 75 -8.01 -5.76 3.76
C ASP A 75 -7.95 -4.56 2.82
N MET A 76 -7.13 -3.56 3.17
CA MET A 76 -6.88 -2.40 2.30
C MET A 76 -6.17 -2.79 0.99
N ALA A 77 -5.24 -3.75 1.02
CA ALA A 77 -4.60 -4.28 -0.19
C ALA A 77 -5.62 -4.93 -1.12
N LEU A 78 -6.54 -5.72 -0.57
CA LEU A 78 -7.59 -6.37 -1.32
C LEU A 78 -8.69 -5.39 -1.77
N ASP A 79 -8.93 -4.29 -1.05
CA ASP A 79 -9.77 -3.19 -1.52
C ASP A 79 -9.22 -2.62 -2.82
N LEU A 80 -7.91 -2.33 -2.86
CA LEU A 80 -7.26 -1.80 -4.05
C LEU A 80 -7.46 -2.73 -5.25
N VAL A 81 -7.32 -4.05 -5.06
CA VAL A 81 -7.56 -5.07 -6.10
C VAL A 81 -9.04 -5.10 -6.50
N THR A 82 -9.95 -5.14 -5.53
CA THR A 82 -11.40 -5.21 -5.75
C THR A 82 -11.88 -4.05 -6.60
N TYR A 83 -11.40 -2.85 -6.30
CA TYR A 83 -11.75 -1.61 -6.99
C TYR A 83 -10.90 -1.35 -8.23
N GLN A 84 -9.86 -2.14 -8.50
CA GLN A 84 -8.84 -1.89 -9.52
C GLN A 84 -8.26 -0.46 -9.41
N ALA A 85 -8.01 -0.02 -8.17
CA ALA A 85 -7.72 1.37 -7.81
C ALA A 85 -6.23 1.74 -7.97
N THR A 86 -5.72 1.67 -9.20
CA THR A 86 -4.37 2.13 -9.54
C THR A 86 -4.35 3.62 -9.89
N TYR A 87 -3.24 4.29 -9.60
CA TYR A 87 -2.87 5.59 -10.16
C TYR A 87 -1.96 5.43 -11.38
N GLU A 88 -1.58 6.56 -12.00
CA GLU A 88 -0.76 6.65 -13.22
C GLU A 88 0.33 5.57 -13.32
N GLY A 89 0.52 5.01 -14.52
CA GLY A 89 1.51 3.95 -14.74
C GLY A 89 1.20 2.61 -14.04
N GLY A 90 0.01 2.46 -13.45
CA GLY A 90 -0.40 1.26 -12.73
C GLY A 90 0.13 1.19 -11.29
N TYR A 91 0.45 2.34 -10.67
CA TYR A 91 0.84 2.37 -9.27
C TYR A 91 -0.34 2.05 -8.35
N TRP A 92 -0.22 1.02 -7.52
CA TRP A 92 -1.30 0.54 -6.63
C TRP A 92 -1.60 1.45 -5.43
N ASN A 93 -1.00 2.64 -5.32
CA ASN A 93 -1.22 3.53 -4.17
C ASN A 93 -0.83 2.94 -2.81
N THR A 94 0.09 1.97 -2.77
CA THR A 94 0.43 1.20 -1.56
C THR A 94 0.87 2.07 -0.38
N THR A 95 1.60 3.15 -0.63
CA THR A 95 1.99 4.14 0.39
C THR A 95 0.78 4.94 0.89
N GLY A 96 -0.05 5.46 -0.02
CA GLY A 96 -1.22 6.26 0.34
C GLY A 96 -2.27 5.46 1.11
N ALA A 97 -2.46 4.20 0.72
CA ALA A 97 -3.28 3.23 1.41
C ALA A 97 -2.76 2.92 2.82
N ALA A 98 -1.46 2.68 2.97
CA ALA A 98 -0.87 2.46 4.29
C ALA A 98 -1.07 3.66 5.24
N ARG A 99 -1.06 4.90 4.74
CA ARG A 99 -1.34 6.07 5.60
C ARG A 99 -2.77 6.07 6.13
N ALA A 100 -3.75 5.59 5.37
CA ALA A 100 -5.11 5.42 5.84
C ALA A 100 -5.16 4.38 6.98
N VAL A 101 -4.55 3.22 6.76
CA VAL A 101 -4.47 2.11 7.73
C VAL A 101 -3.81 2.55 9.03
N LEU A 102 -2.68 3.24 8.95
CA LEU A 102 -1.95 3.73 10.13
C LEU A 102 -2.81 4.68 10.97
N VAL A 103 -3.44 5.68 10.35
CA VAL A 103 -4.25 6.65 11.10
C VAL A 103 -5.52 6.01 11.68
N ALA A 104 -6.21 5.16 10.90
CA ALA A 104 -7.41 4.48 11.35
C ALA A 104 -7.13 3.48 12.48
N GLY A 105 -6.03 2.71 12.37
CA GLY A 105 -5.67 1.68 13.34
C GLY A 105 -4.99 2.21 14.60
N LEU A 106 -4.11 3.20 14.49
CA LEU A 106 -3.41 3.77 15.66
C LEU A 106 -4.23 4.86 16.36
N GLY A 107 -5.17 5.51 15.67
CA GLY A 107 -6.00 6.56 16.25
C GLY A 107 -6.73 6.18 17.55
N PRO A 108 -7.43 5.03 17.61
CA PRO A 108 -8.01 4.53 18.85
C PRO A 108 -6.98 4.32 19.97
N VAL A 109 -5.82 3.74 19.64
CA VAL A 109 -4.75 3.50 20.62
C VAL A 109 -4.20 4.81 21.19
N LEU A 110 -4.00 5.83 20.34
CA LEU A 110 -3.61 7.18 20.79
C LEU A 110 -4.59 7.73 21.83
N ARG A 111 -5.90 7.57 21.61
CA ARG A 111 -6.93 8.06 22.55
C ARG A 111 -6.94 7.29 23.86
N GLU A 112 -6.85 5.97 23.79
CA GLU A 112 -6.80 5.11 24.98
C GLU A 112 -5.59 5.45 25.86
N GLU A 113 -4.47 5.79 25.25
CA GLU A 113 -3.24 6.20 25.94
C GLU A 113 -3.21 7.70 26.27
N GLY A 114 -4.29 8.45 26.00
CA GLY A 114 -4.43 9.86 26.35
C GLY A 114 -3.45 10.78 25.62
N CYS A 115 -3.11 10.48 24.36
CA CYS A 115 -2.36 11.37 23.49
C CYS A 115 -3.22 12.57 23.09
N ASP A 116 -2.64 13.77 23.13
CA ASP A 116 -3.25 15.00 22.63
C ASP A 116 -2.92 15.24 21.14
N ILE A 117 -1.79 14.68 20.70
CA ILE A 117 -1.17 14.97 19.41
C ILE A 117 -0.89 13.68 18.65
N LEU A 118 -1.28 13.65 17.38
CA LEU A 118 -0.78 12.70 16.38
C LEU A 118 0.35 13.37 15.61
N ALA A 119 1.56 12.81 15.70
CA ALA A 119 2.72 13.26 14.95
C ALA A 119 3.22 12.18 13.98
N HIS A 120 3.87 12.60 12.89
CA HIS A 120 4.49 11.69 11.93
C HIS A 120 5.79 12.26 11.37
N GLY A 121 6.72 11.38 10.96
CA GLY A 121 8.05 11.76 10.49
C GLY A 121 8.17 12.16 9.02
N CYS A 122 7.07 12.47 8.31
CA CYS A 122 7.12 12.75 6.86
C CYS A 122 7.70 14.13 6.58
N VAL A 123 8.72 14.18 5.71
CA VAL A 123 9.40 15.40 5.30
C VAL A 123 8.52 16.25 4.37
N GLY A 124 8.74 17.57 4.37
CA GLY A 124 8.03 18.54 3.53
C GLY A 124 8.13 18.23 2.03
N GLY A 125 7.08 18.60 1.28
CA GLY A 125 7.07 18.55 -0.19
C GLY A 125 6.57 17.25 -0.81
N GLY A 126 6.36 16.19 -0.01
CA GLY A 126 5.74 14.94 -0.44
C GLY A 126 4.23 14.89 -0.23
N ASN A 127 3.57 13.89 -0.82
CA ASN A 127 2.12 13.69 -0.70
C ASN A 127 1.68 13.24 0.71
N ASP A 128 2.58 12.60 1.48
CA ASP A 128 2.22 11.97 2.75
C ASP A 128 1.80 12.92 3.86
N GLN A 129 2.31 14.16 3.88
CA GLN A 129 1.84 15.16 4.84
C GLN A 129 0.35 15.48 4.64
N SER A 130 -0.04 15.67 3.37
CA SER A 130 -1.44 15.88 3.00
C SER A 130 -2.30 14.66 3.30
N ARG A 131 -1.79 13.45 3.05
CA ARG A 131 -2.51 12.19 3.35
C ARG A 131 -2.75 12.02 4.85
N PHE A 132 -1.72 12.18 5.68
CA PHE A 132 -1.86 12.11 7.13
C PHE A 132 -2.84 13.16 7.65
N ALA A 133 -2.75 14.40 7.19
CA ALA A 133 -3.67 15.46 7.61
C ALA A 133 -5.13 15.16 7.25
N ARG A 134 -5.40 14.67 6.03
CA ARG A 134 -6.76 14.31 5.58
C ARG A 134 -7.33 13.12 6.35
N TYR A 135 -6.55 12.04 6.46
CA TYR A 135 -7.01 10.86 7.20
C TYR A 135 -7.18 11.16 8.69
N ALA A 136 -6.32 11.98 9.28
CA ALA A 136 -6.47 12.39 10.68
C ALA A 136 -7.73 13.24 10.87
N ALA A 137 -8.02 14.18 9.96
CA ALA A 137 -9.28 14.94 10.01
C ALA A 137 -10.52 14.03 9.93
N ARG A 138 -10.40 12.85 9.32
CA ARG A 138 -11.49 11.87 9.22
C ARG A 138 -11.60 10.95 10.44
N PHE A 139 -10.49 10.36 10.87
CA PHE A 139 -10.45 9.28 11.86
C PHE A 139 -10.12 9.75 13.27
N THR A 140 -9.40 10.86 13.39
CA THR A 140 -8.93 11.46 14.65
C THR A 140 -9.15 12.97 14.69
N PRO A 141 -10.38 13.48 14.43
CA PRO A 141 -10.65 14.92 14.36
C PRO A 141 -10.43 15.65 15.70
N ASP A 142 -10.40 14.89 16.79
CA ASP A 142 -10.15 15.33 18.16
C ASP A 142 -8.65 15.48 18.49
N LEU A 143 -7.76 14.85 17.74
CA LEU A 143 -6.31 14.93 17.94
C LEU A 143 -5.70 16.07 17.13
N THR A 144 -4.78 16.82 17.73
CA THR A 144 -4.02 17.82 16.98
C THR A 144 -2.98 17.11 16.11
N VAL A 145 -2.96 17.39 14.81
CA VAL A 145 -1.93 16.86 13.91
C VAL A 145 -0.69 17.75 13.96
N PHE A 146 0.45 17.17 14.33
CA PHE A 146 1.73 17.85 14.33
C PHE A 146 2.65 17.30 13.25
N THR A 147 3.06 18.17 12.33
CA THR A 147 4.05 17.92 11.26
C THR A 147 5.41 18.51 11.66
N PRO A 148 6.35 17.74 12.22
CA PRO A 148 7.59 18.28 12.76
C PRO A 148 8.48 18.90 11.68
N TRP A 149 8.51 18.30 10.48
CA TRP A 149 9.35 18.74 9.36
C TRP A 149 8.86 20.00 8.65
N THR A 150 7.78 20.65 9.12
CA THR A 150 7.40 21.99 8.68
C THR A 150 7.78 23.07 9.70
N ALA A 151 8.33 22.68 10.86
CA ALA A 151 8.76 23.62 11.87
C ALA A 151 10.19 24.12 11.61
N SER A 152 10.40 25.44 11.64
CA SER A 152 11.72 26.06 11.37
C SER A 152 12.82 25.51 12.26
N TRP A 153 12.55 25.36 13.56
CA TRP A 153 13.51 24.83 14.53
C TRP A 153 13.93 23.38 14.23
N MET A 154 13.07 22.56 13.61
CA MET A 154 13.41 21.18 13.25
C MET A 154 14.30 21.16 12.00
N LEU A 155 13.96 22.00 11.01
CA LEU A 155 14.75 22.15 9.77
C LEU A 155 16.13 22.74 10.05
N GLU A 156 16.22 23.71 10.97
CA GLU A 156 17.49 24.29 11.42
C GLU A 156 18.34 23.26 12.18
N ARG A 157 17.72 22.41 13.01
CA ARG A 157 18.43 21.38 13.78
C ARG A 157 18.98 20.26 12.89
N PHE A 158 18.21 19.87 11.89
CA PHE A 158 18.52 18.76 10.98
C PHE A 158 18.41 19.21 9.51
N PRO A 159 19.37 20.02 9.03
CA PRO A 159 19.33 20.55 7.67
C PRO A 159 19.56 19.47 6.60
N THR A 160 20.13 18.32 6.97
CA THR A 160 20.44 17.21 6.05
C THR A 160 20.16 15.84 6.69
N ARG A 161 19.96 14.81 5.85
CA ARG A 161 19.87 13.41 6.32
C ARG A 161 21.17 12.96 7.00
N ALA A 162 22.32 13.46 6.54
CA ALA A 162 23.61 13.22 7.19
C ALA A 162 23.65 13.77 8.64
N ALA A 163 23.08 14.96 8.88
CA ALA A 163 22.99 15.50 10.24
C ALA A 163 22.10 14.64 11.15
N MET A 164 20.99 14.10 10.63
CA MET A 164 20.14 13.15 11.38
C MET A 164 20.92 11.86 11.70
N SER A 165 21.63 11.31 10.70
CA SER A 165 22.42 10.09 10.83
C SER A 165 23.51 10.23 11.90
N THR A 166 24.31 11.31 11.86
CA THR A 166 25.32 11.61 12.87
C THR A 166 24.72 11.70 14.27
N TYR A 167 23.65 12.49 14.44
CA TYR A 167 22.99 12.65 15.74
C TYR A 167 22.48 11.32 16.30
N LEU A 168 21.85 10.48 15.49
CA LEU A 168 21.34 9.19 15.94
C LEU A 168 22.46 8.20 16.29
N ARG A 169 23.57 8.21 15.55
CA ARG A 169 24.76 7.39 15.87
C ARG A 169 25.41 7.82 17.19
N GLU A 170 25.48 9.11 17.46
CA GLU A 170 25.98 9.65 18.74
C GLU A 170 25.13 9.19 19.93
N LEU A 171 23.84 8.97 19.72
CA LEU A 171 22.92 8.39 20.72
C LEU A 171 22.98 6.86 20.79
N GLY A 172 23.79 6.21 19.96
CA GLY A 172 23.93 4.75 19.93
C GLY A 172 22.89 4.02 19.07
N TYR A 173 22.20 4.71 18.16
CA TYR A 173 21.30 4.05 17.21
C TYR A 173 22.12 3.24 16.17
N PRO A 174 21.69 2.03 15.78
CA PRO A 174 22.47 1.15 14.90
C PRO A 174 22.91 1.80 13.60
N LYS A 175 24.13 1.49 13.17
CA LYS A 175 24.71 2.03 11.94
C LYS A 175 23.88 1.62 10.71
N GLU A 176 23.42 0.38 10.68
CA GLU A 176 22.62 -0.22 9.61
C GLU A 176 21.27 0.50 9.41
N LEU A 177 20.75 1.17 10.44
CA LEU A 177 19.53 1.97 10.37
C LEU A 177 19.80 3.45 10.05
N THR A 178 21.07 3.87 10.08
CA THR A 178 21.50 5.25 9.85
C THR A 178 22.25 5.44 8.53
N ASP A 179 22.59 4.36 7.83
CA ASP A 179 23.34 4.33 6.55
C ASP A 179 22.46 4.56 5.30
N TRP A 180 21.20 4.95 5.45
CA TRP A 180 20.24 5.18 4.34
C TRP A 180 20.16 6.64 3.92
N ALA A 181 21.29 7.32 3.72
CA ALA A 181 21.29 8.75 3.38
C ALA A 181 20.69 9.01 1.99
N ASP A 182 21.00 8.17 1.00
CA ASP A 182 20.76 8.44 -0.42
C ASP A 182 19.63 7.60 -1.04
N TYR A 183 18.96 6.78 -0.22
CA TYR A 183 17.89 5.89 -0.64
C TYR A 183 16.70 5.96 0.31
N SER A 184 15.50 5.87 -0.26
CA SER A 184 14.23 5.85 0.48
C SER A 184 13.38 4.67 0.03
N ILE A 185 13.00 3.84 0.99
CA ILE A 185 12.06 2.74 0.81
C ILE A 185 10.88 2.95 1.73
N ASP A 186 9.68 2.80 1.17
CA ASP A 186 8.46 2.65 1.95
C ASP A 186 7.84 1.31 1.57
N GLY A 187 7.73 0.40 2.54
CA GLY A 187 7.28 -0.96 2.32
C GLY A 187 6.17 -1.33 3.29
N ASN A 188 5.22 -2.12 2.81
CA ASN A 188 4.15 -2.72 3.59
C ASN A 188 3.71 -4.03 2.92
N LEU A 189 2.69 -4.70 3.48
CA LEU A 189 2.18 -5.95 2.95
C LEU A 189 1.72 -5.86 1.49
N ALA A 190 1.16 -4.72 1.06
CA ALA A 190 0.63 -4.54 -0.29
C ALA A 190 1.71 -4.24 -1.33
N GLY A 191 2.85 -3.68 -0.91
CA GLY A 191 3.91 -3.32 -1.84
C GLY A 191 5.03 -2.48 -1.23
N CYS A 192 6.05 -2.24 -2.05
CA CYS A 192 7.18 -1.37 -1.75
C CYS A 192 7.32 -0.27 -2.81
N SER A 193 7.79 0.91 -2.39
CA SER A 193 8.24 1.97 -3.28
C SER A 193 9.70 2.28 -3.04
N HIS A 194 10.41 2.63 -4.11
CA HIS A 194 11.81 3.00 -4.10
C HIS A 194 12.00 4.37 -4.74
N GLU A 195 12.68 5.25 -4.01
CA GLU A 195 13.15 6.57 -4.47
C GLU A 195 14.64 6.70 -4.11
N SER A 196 15.43 7.31 -5.00
CA SER A 196 16.85 7.55 -4.78
C SER A 196 17.35 8.69 -5.65
N ASP A 197 18.49 9.26 -5.29
CA ASP A 197 19.23 10.24 -6.10
C ASP A 197 19.46 9.76 -7.55
N LEU A 198 19.89 8.51 -7.73
CA LEU A 198 20.08 7.92 -9.06
C LEU A 198 18.78 7.80 -9.87
N LEU A 199 17.64 7.55 -9.22
CA LEU A 199 16.34 7.43 -9.88
C LEU A 199 15.75 8.78 -10.30
N GLU A 200 16.19 9.89 -9.69
CA GLU A 200 15.73 11.24 -10.05
C GLU A 200 16.10 11.61 -11.49
N ASP A 201 17.25 11.14 -11.98
CA ASP A 201 17.63 11.27 -13.39
C ASP A 201 16.92 10.21 -14.25
N LEU A 202 16.03 10.67 -15.15
CA LEU A 202 15.28 9.81 -16.06
C LEU A 202 16.17 9.04 -17.05
N GLY A 203 17.40 9.51 -17.31
CA GLY A 203 18.38 8.82 -18.15
C GLY A 203 18.95 7.56 -17.50
N ASN A 204 18.88 7.44 -16.17
CA ASN A 204 19.39 6.27 -15.46
C ASN A 204 18.38 5.13 -15.49
N PRO A 205 18.80 3.89 -15.83
CA PRO A 205 17.93 2.74 -15.70
C PRO A 205 17.62 2.45 -14.23
N PRO A 206 16.48 1.81 -13.90
CA PRO A 206 16.15 1.43 -12.52
C PRO A 206 17.00 0.27 -11.98
N ALA A 207 18.10 -0.09 -12.65
CA ALA A 207 18.92 -1.26 -12.35
C ALA A 207 19.65 -1.16 -10.99
N SER A 208 19.73 0.03 -10.40
CA SER A 208 20.23 0.24 -9.03
C SER A 208 19.25 -0.23 -7.95
N VAL A 209 17.97 -0.42 -8.29
CA VAL A 209 16.95 -0.89 -7.35
C VAL A 209 17.23 -2.35 -7.00
N ALA A 210 17.38 -2.61 -5.71
CA ALA A 210 17.34 -3.93 -5.11
C ALA A 210 15.90 -4.22 -4.68
N PRO A 211 15.15 -5.05 -5.43
CA PRO A 211 13.75 -5.37 -5.10
C PRO A 211 13.69 -6.12 -3.77
N LEU A 212 12.68 -5.83 -2.94
CA LEU A 212 12.47 -6.46 -1.64
C LEU A 212 11.37 -7.53 -1.66
N MET A 213 10.38 -7.37 -2.53
CA MET A 213 9.21 -8.24 -2.62
C MET A 213 9.23 -9.16 -3.84
N THR A 214 9.97 -8.78 -4.88
CA THR A 214 10.12 -9.57 -6.10
C THR A 214 11.57 -9.74 -6.51
N VAL A 215 11.79 -10.28 -7.70
CA VAL A 215 13.10 -10.34 -8.36
C VAL A 215 12.98 -9.73 -9.76
N TRP A 216 14.11 -9.36 -10.36
CA TRP A 216 14.13 -9.00 -11.77
C TRP A 216 13.69 -10.20 -12.63
N PRO A 217 12.94 -10.01 -13.73
CA PRO A 217 12.47 -11.13 -14.58
C PRO A 217 13.59 -12.06 -15.08
N GLN A 218 14.82 -11.56 -15.21
CA GLN A 218 16.01 -12.34 -15.54
C GLN A 218 16.39 -13.33 -14.44
N ALA A 219 16.16 -12.98 -13.17
CA ALA A 219 16.41 -13.80 -11.99
C ALA A 219 15.19 -14.61 -11.51
N ALA A 220 14.03 -14.44 -12.15
CA ALA A 220 12.81 -15.17 -11.85
C ALA A 220 12.94 -16.68 -12.13
N ALA A 221 12.04 -17.45 -11.51
CA ALA A 221 11.90 -18.89 -11.74
C ALA A 221 11.87 -19.25 -13.23
N ALA A 222 12.56 -20.34 -13.59
CA ALA A 222 12.76 -20.74 -14.98
C ALA A 222 11.60 -21.56 -15.56
N GLU A 223 10.76 -22.14 -14.71
CA GLU A 223 9.60 -22.94 -15.14
C GLU A 223 8.30 -22.15 -14.91
N PRO A 224 7.31 -22.27 -15.82
CA PRO A 224 6.00 -21.68 -15.61
C PRO A 224 5.30 -22.33 -14.41
N GLU A 225 4.53 -21.55 -13.66
CA GLU A 225 3.75 -22.03 -12.52
C GLU A 225 2.28 -21.69 -12.71
N THR A 226 1.42 -22.70 -12.69
CA THR A 226 -0.03 -22.54 -12.77
C THR A 226 -0.62 -22.59 -11.37
N PHE A 227 -1.56 -21.68 -11.11
CA PHE A 227 -2.26 -21.56 -9.84
C PHE A 227 -3.74 -21.25 -10.07
N THR A 228 -4.54 -21.43 -9.02
CA THR A 228 -5.96 -21.07 -9.01
C THR A 228 -6.29 -20.12 -7.87
N VAL A 229 -7.25 -19.22 -8.09
CA VAL A 229 -7.80 -18.34 -7.06
C VAL A 229 -9.33 -18.33 -7.17
N ARG A 230 -9.99 -18.66 -6.06
CA ARG A 230 -11.44 -18.53 -5.90
C ARG A 230 -11.74 -17.17 -5.28
N PHE A 231 -12.60 -16.39 -5.93
CA PHE A 231 -13.09 -15.10 -5.45
C PHE A 231 -14.57 -15.16 -5.07
N GLU A 232 -14.93 -14.57 -3.94
CA GLU A 232 -16.31 -14.33 -3.52
C GLU A 232 -16.53 -12.84 -3.26
N GLY A 233 -17.45 -12.23 -4.01
CA GLY A 233 -17.73 -10.80 -3.93
C GLY A 233 -16.48 -9.92 -4.05
N GLY A 234 -15.60 -10.24 -5.00
CA GLY A 234 -14.33 -9.55 -5.21
C GLY A 234 -13.19 -9.93 -4.27
N ARG A 235 -13.41 -10.78 -3.26
CA ARG A 235 -12.38 -11.18 -2.28
C ARG A 235 -11.85 -12.59 -2.54
N PRO A 236 -10.53 -12.82 -2.55
CA PRO A 236 -9.97 -14.16 -2.61
C PRO A 236 -10.31 -14.94 -1.32
N VAL A 237 -10.95 -16.11 -1.48
CA VAL A 237 -11.34 -17.00 -0.37
C VAL A 237 -10.61 -18.34 -0.39
N ALA A 238 -10.06 -18.74 -1.54
CA ALA A 238 -9.17 -19.90 -1.65
C ALA A 238 -8.10 -19.70 -2.73
N MET A 239 -6.93 -20.29 -2.51
CA MET A 239 -5.86 -20.41 -3.52
C MET A 239 -5.39 -21.86 -3.58
N ASP A 240 -5.34 -22.44 -4.79
CA ASP A 240 -4.99 -23.85 -5.03
C ASP A 240 -5.81 -24.84 -4.19
N GLY A 241 -7.12 -24.57 -4.09
CA GLY A 241 -8.07 -25.37 -3.32
C GLY A 241 -7.96 -25.23 -1.81
N VAL A 242 -7.04 -24.40 -1.30
CA VAL A 242 -6.86 -24.16 0.13
C VAL A 242 -7.52 -22.85 0.53
N GLY A 243 -8.39 -22.87 1.54
CA GLY A 243 -9.02 -21.67 2.10
C GLY A 243 -7.98 -20.69 2.66
N VAL A 244 -8.18 -19.39 2.42
CA VAL A 244 -7.26 -18.33 2.83
C VAL A 244 -7.98 -17.20 3.55
N SER A 245 -7.34 -16.63 4.57
CA SER A 245 -7.72 -15.30 5.09
C SER A 245 -7.24 -14.19 4.14
N PRO A 246 -7.73 -12.94 4.29
CA PRO A 246 -7.19 -11.79 3.56
C PRO A 246 -5.67 -11.67 3.62
N LEU A 247 -5.11 -11.82 4.82
CA LEU A 247 -3.67 -11.77 5.06
C LEU A 247 -2.95 -12.92 4.33
N ASP A 248 -3.45 -14.14 4.45
CA ASP A 248 -2.86 -15.31 3.78
C ASP A 248 -2.90 -15.16 2.26
N ALA A 249 -4.01 -14.65 1.70
CA ALA A 249 -4.17 -14.45 0.27
C ALA A 249 -3.10 -13.48 -0.27
N VAL A 250 -2.94 -12.32 0.37
CA VAL A 250 -1.93 -11.33 -0.05
C VAL A 250 -0.52 -11.87 0.13
N GLN A 251 -0.22 -12.57 1.23
CA GLN A 251 1.10 -13.16 1.46
C GLN A 251 1.45 -14.26 0.44
N ARG A 252 0.52 -15.16 0.15
CA ARG A 252 0.70 -16.22 -0.85
C ARG A 252 0.87 -15.62 -2.25
N ALA A 253 0.03 -14.66 -2.62
CA ALA A 253 0.14 -13.96 -3.89
C ALA A 253 1.46 -13.18 -4.00
N ASN A 254 1.93 -12.54 -2.93
CA ASN A 254 3.23 -11.89 -2.88
C ASN A 254 4.37 -12.88 -3.10
N ALA A 255 4.35 -14.02 -2.42
CA ALA A 255 5.38 -15.05 -2.58
C ALA A 255 5.37 -15.64 -4.00
N LEU A 256 4.19 -15.82 -4.58
CA LEU A 256 3.97 -16.34 -5.92
C LEU A 256 4.44 -15.35 -7.01
N GLY A 257 3.95 -14.11 -6.98
CA GLY A 257 4.41 -13.07 -7.91
C GLY A 257 5.91 -12.79 -7.76
N GLY A 258 6.38 -12.73 -6.52
CA GLY A 258 7.76 -12.37 -6.18
C GLY A 258 8.80 -13.32 -6.78
N ARG A 259 8.60 -14.64 -6.68
CA ARG A 259 9.53 -15.63 -7.27
C ARG A 259 9.48 -15.67 -8.81
N HIS A 260 8.40 -15.17 -9.40
CA HIS A 260 8.22 -15.09 -10.86
C HIS A 260 8.57 -13.73 -11.45
N GLY A 261 9.09 -12.79 -10.66
CA GLY A 261 9.51 -11.47 -11.15
C GLY A 261 8.36 -10.53 -11.52
N VAL A 262 7.19 -10.75 -10.93
CA VAL A 262 6.08 -9.79 -10.86
C VAL A 262 6.26 -9.04 -9.54
N SER A 263 6.17 -7.72 -9.40
CA SER A 263 6.10 -6.65 -10.38
C SER A 263 7.17 -5.62 -10.05
N LEU A 264 7.81 -5.06 -11.08
CA LEU A 264 8.77 -3.96 -10.96
C LEU A 264 8.38 -2.88 -11.96
N ARG A 265 7.62 -1.88 -11.50
CA ARG A 265 7.10 -0.80 -12.34
C ARG A 265 7.89 0.47 -12.10
N THR A 266 8.45 1.05 -13.16
CA THR A 266 9.01 2.40 -13.10
C THR A 266 7.95 3.38 -13.61
N VAL A 267 7.60 4.37 -12.80
CA VAL A 267 6.54 5.33 -13.12
C VAL A 267 7.07 6.74 -12.91
N VAL A 268 6.73 7.64 -13.83
CA VAL A 268 6.82 9.09 -13.62
C VAL A 268 5.40 9.59 -13.37
N GLU A 269 5.11 9.95 -12.12
CA GLU A 269 3.76 10.27 -11.65
C GLU A 269 3.58 11.76 -11.37
N ASN A 270 2.34 12.23 -11.42
CA ASN A 270 1.92 13.56 -11.01
C ASN A 270 1.63 13.60 -9.51
N ARG A 271 2.37 14.43 -8.77
CA ARG A 271 2.14 14.66 -7.34
C ARG A 271 1.00 15.66 -7.12
N VAL A 272 0.41 15.60 -5.92
CA VAL A 272 -0.74 16.45 -5.53
C VAL A 272 -0.41 17.95 -5.60
N ASN A 273 0.85 18.31 -5.40
CA ASN A 273 1.31 19.70 -5.48
C ASN A 273 1.64 20.18 -6.91
N GLY A 274 1.31 19.39 -7.94
CA GLY A 274 1.56 19.73 -9.34
C GLY A 274 2.99 19.46 -9.83
N THR A 275 3.83 18.83 -9.01
CA THR A 275 5.17 18.37 -9.42
C THR A 275 5.13 16.96 -9.99
N LYS A 276 6.25 16.49 -10.57
CA LYS A 276 6.41 15.11 -10.99
C LYS A 276 7.52 14.43 -10.20
N CYS A 277 7.40 13.13 -10.03
CA CYS A 277 8.45 12.31 -9.42
C CYS A 277 8.54 10.97 -10.15
N ARG A 278 9.75 10.42 -10.21
CA ARG A 278 9.98 9.05 -10.66
C ARG A 278 10.10 8.12 -9.47
N GLY A 279 9.32 7.06 -9.45
CA GLY A 279 9.39 5.99 -8.47
C GLY A 279 9.50 4.61 -9.13
N VAL A 280 10.06 3.66 -8.40
CA VAL A 280 10.01 2.23 -8.76
C VAL A 280 9.17 1.50 -7.71
N TYR A 281 8.16 0.75 -8.15
CA TYR A 281 7.16 0.15 -7.29
C TYR A 281 7.12 -1.37 -7.46
N GLU A 282 6.99 -2.05 -6.32
CA GLU A 282 6.74 -3.48 -6.21
C GLU A 282 5.36 -3.71 -5.60
N ALA A 283 4.52 -4.55 -6.23
CA ALA A 283 3.26 -5.00 -5.66
C ALA A 283 2.90 -6.41 -6.18
N PRO A 284 3.76 -7.44 -5.98
CA PRO A 284 3.61 -8.76 -6.57
C PRO A 284 2.22 -9.36 -6.36
N GLY A 285 1.71 -9.33 -5.13
CA GLY A 285 0.44 -9.96 -4.79
C GLY A 285 -0.75 -9.28 -5.45
N LEU A 286 -0.77 -7.94 -5.47
CA LEU A 286 -1.85 -7.19 -6.12
C LEU A 286 -1.81 -7.40 -7.64
N ASP A 287 -0.63 -7.39 -8.23
CA ASP A 287 -0.47 -7.63 -9.67
C ASP A 287 -0.79 -9.07 -10.08
N VAL A 288 -0.66 -10.05 -9.18
CA VAL A 288 -1.14 -11.42 -9.39
C VAL A 288 -2.67 -11.51 -9.30
N LEU A 289 -3.28 -10.90 -8.28
CA LEU A 289 -4.72 -11.03 -8.02
C LEU A 289 -5.58 -10.18 -8.97
N SER A 290 -5.12 -8.97 -9.32
CA SER A 290 -5.85 -8.02 -10.16
C SER A 290 -6.32 -8.56 -11.51
N PRO A 291 -5.46 -9.12 -12.38
CA PRO A 291 -5.90 -9.62 -13.68
C PRO A 291 -6.82 -10.84 -13.55
N CYS A 292 -6.69 -11.61 -12.47
CA CYS A 292 -7.60 -12.71 -12.19
C CYS A 292 -9.01 -12.19 -11.91
N LEU A 293 -9.13 -11.23 -10.98
CA LEU A 293 -10.41 -10.64 -10.63
C LEU A 293 -11.02 -9.83 -11.80
N ASP A 294 -10.20 -9.10 -12.54
CA ASP A 294 -10.63 -8.35 -13.72
C ASP A 294 -11.20 -9.28 -14.81
N ALA A 295 -10.64 -10.48 -14.98
CA ALA A 295 -11.21 -11.48 -15.89
C ALA A 295 -12.61 -11.95 -15.47
N LEU A 296 -12.88 -12.06 -14.16
CA LEU A 296 -14.23 -12.35 -13.66
C LEU A 296 -15.19 -11.18 -13.92
N TYR A 297 -14.76 -9.94 -13.70
CA TYR A 297 -15.55 -8.76 -14.02
C TYR A 297 -15.88 -8.66 -15.51
N HIS A 298 -14.91 -8.95 -16.39
CA HIS A 298 -15.14 -9.00 -17.83
C HIS A 298 -16.15 -10.07 -18.26
N ALA A 299 -16.19 -11.20 -17.55
CA ALA A 299 -17.16 -12.26 -17.82
C ALA A 299 -18.57 -11.92 -17.31
N CYS A 300 -18.67 -11.19 -16.19
CA CYS A 300 -19.92 -11.03 -15.46
C CYS A 300 -20.61 -9.67 -15.67
N LEU A 301 -19.88 -8.59 -15.93
CA LEU A 301 -20.48 -7.26 -16.07
C LEU A 301 -20.98 -7.01 -17.49
N ASP A 302 -22.18 -6.44 -17.61
CA ASP A 302 -22.65 -5.89 -18.89
C ASP A 302 -21.83 -4.67 -19.31
N LYS A 303 -21.88 -4.32 -20.60
CA LYS A 303 -21.03 -3.29 -21.19
C LYS A 303 -21.16 -1.92 -20.49
N PRO A 304 -22.35 -1.33 -20.29
CA PRO A 304 -22.53 -0.13 -19.48
C PRO A 304 -21.92 -0.23 -18.09
N SER A 305 -22.17 -1.32 -17.36
CA SER A 305 -21.63 -1.55 -16.01
C SER A 305 -20.10 -1.60 -16.03
N SER A 306 -19.48 -2.31 -16.98
CA SER A 306 -18.01 -2.33 -17.11
C SER A 306 -17.42 -0.95 -17.42
N GLN A 307 -18.11 -0.13 -18.23
CA GLN A 307 -17.65 1.23 -18.54
C GLN A 307 -17.74 2.14 -17.32
N LEU A 308 -18.81 2.03 -16.53
CA LEU A 308 -18.95 2.77 -15.29
C LEU A 308 -17.92 2.32 -14.24
N PHE A 309 -17.76 1.01 -14.06
CA PHE A 309 -16.74 0.42 -13.19
C PHE A 309 -15.36 1.01 -13.45
N ARG A 310 -14.88 1.00 -14.71
CA ARG A 310 -13.55 1.55 -15.06
C ARG A 310 -13.38 3.04 -14.72
N ARG A 311 -14.43 3.85 -14.91
CA ARG A 311 -14.39 5.26 -14.51
C ARG A 311 -14.25 5.36 -12.99
N LEU A 312 -15.08 4.63 -12.24
CA LEU A 312 -15.03 4.60 -10.78
C LEU A 312 -13.69 4.07 -10.26
N SER A 313 -13.08 3.07 -10.88
CA SER A 313 -11.74 2.57 -10.54
C SER A 313 -10.67 3.67 -10.65
N THR A 314 -10.75 4.50 -11.71
CA THR A 314 -9.82 5.64 -11.89
C THR A 314 -10.04 6.71 -10.83
N GLU A 315 -11.30 7.03 -10.51
CA GLU A 315 -11.66 7.95 -9.44
C GLU A 315 -11.16 7.44 -8.08
N LEU A 316 -11.34 6.15 -7.78
CA LEU A 316 -10.88 5.52 -6.54
C LEU A 316 -9.36 5.49 -6.44
N GLY A 317 -8.64 5.17 -7.53
CA GLY A 317 -7.18 5.25 -7.56
C GLY A 317 -6.68 6.66 -7.26
N THR A 318 -7.32 7.68 -7.84
CA THR A 318 -7.03 9.09 -7.53
C THR A 318 -7.36 9.43 -6.07
N ALA A 319 -8.49 8.95 -5.56
CA ALA A 319 -8.91 9.17 -4.18
C ALA A 319 -7.87 8.62 -3.18
N VAL A 320 -7.35 7.42 -3.40
CA VAL A 320 -6.30 6.85 -2.53
C VAL A 320 -5.01 7.64 -2.67
N TYR A 321 -4.60 7.99 -3.89
CA TYR A 321 -3.38 8.78 -4.15
C TYR A 321 -3.39 10.11 -3.39
N GLU A 322 -4.52 10.81 -3.39
CA GLU A 322 -4.70 12.12 -2.75
C GLU A 322 -5.02 12.08 -1.25
N GLY A 323 -5.23 10.90 -0.67
CA GLY A 323 -5.63 10.77 0.74
C GLY A 323 -7.12 11.06 1.00
N ARG A 324 -7.98 10.80 0.01
CA ARG A 324 -9.44 11.10 0.00
C ARG A 324 -10.32 9.85 -0.08
N PHE A 325 -9.74 8.66 0.00
CA PHE A 325 -10.48 7.40 -0.14
C PHE A 325 -11.66 7.29 0.86
N HIS A 326 -11.49 7.80 2.08
CA HIS A 326 -12.53 7.81 3.11
C HIS A 326 -13.37 9.09 3.17
N ASP A 327 -13.13 10.06 2.27
CA ASP A 327 -14.02 11.20 2.08
C ASP A 327 -15.35 10.73 1.45
N THR A 328 -16.38 11.57 1.50
CA THR A 328 -17.69 11.27 0.90
C THR A 328 -17.58 10.83 -0.57
N TYR A 329 -16.71 11.47 -1.34
CA TYR A 329 -16.47 11.15 -2.75
C TYR A 329 -15.89 9.72 -2.93
N GLY A 330 -14.81 9.38 -2.22
CA GLY A 330 -14.20 8.05 -2.31
C GLY A 330 -15.15 6.94 -1.86
N ARG A 331 -15.87 7.16 -0.75
CA ARG A 331 -16.86 6.22 -0.23
C ARG A 331 -18.05 6.02 -1.18
N ALA A 332 -18.52 7.08 -1.82
CA ALA A 332 -19.61 6.99 -2.80
C ALA A 332 -19.17 6.19 -4.04
N ALA A 333 -17.96 6.44 -4.54
CA ALA A 333 -17.40 5.68 -5.66
C ALA A 333 -17.22 4.19 -5.30
N ALA A 334 -16.70 3.89 -4.11
CA ALA A 334 -16.55 2.52 -3.62
C ALA A 334 -17.90 1.81 -3.51
N SER A 335 -18.90 2.46 -2.90
CA SER A 335 -20.26 1.90 -2.77
C SER A 335 -20.91 1.63 -4.13
N ALA A 336 -20.64 2.46 -5.14
CA ALA A 336 -21.12 2.23 -6.49
C ALA A 336 -20.41 1.03 -7.15
N VAL A 337 -19.11 0.84 -6.90
CA VAL A 337 -18.40 -0.37 -7.36
C VAL A 337 -18.93 -1.61 -6.65
N ASP A 338 -19.16 -1.57 -5.34
CA ASP A 338 -19.73 -2.67 -4.57
C ASP A 338 -21.10 -3.10 -5.14
N LEU A 339 -21.93 -2.13 -5.50
CA LEU A 339 -23.22 -2.40 -6.15
C LEU A 339 -23.06 -3.06 -7.52
N LEU A 340 -22.06 -2.63 -8.31
CA LEU A 340 -21.83 -3.15 -9.66
C LEU A 340 -21.21 -4.55 -9.65
N ALA A 341 -20.23 -4.79 -8.77
CA ALA A 341 -19.31 -5.92 -8.87
C ALA A 341 -19.31 -6.84 -7.63
N GLY A 342 -19.93 -6.43 -6.52
CA GLY A 342 -19.91 -7.20 -5.26
C GLY A 342 -20.66 -8.54 -5.31
N GLY A 343 -21.47 -8.78 -6.35
CA GLY A 343 -22.08 -10.10 -6.61
C GLY A 343 -21.19 -11.05 -7.43
N VAL A 344 -20.05 -10.58 -7.95
CA VAL A 344 -19.20 -11.39 -8.83
C VAL A 344 -18.34 -12.35 -8.01
N SER A 345 -18.53 -13.63 -8.26
CA SER A 345 -17.72 -14.72 -7.72
C SER A 345 -17.33 -15.68 -8.84
N GLY A 346 -16.13 -16.24 -8.77
CA GLY A 346 -15.69 -17.31 -9.66
C GLY A 346 -14.35 -17.89 -9.26
N THR A 347 -13.89 -18.92 -9.95
CA THR A 347 -12.53 -19.46 -9.85
C THR A 347 -11.77 -19.15 -11.13
N VAL A 348 -10.55 -18.65 -10.96
CA VAL A 348 -9.64 -18.29 -12.05
C VAL A 348 -8.43 -19.20 -11.97
N GLU A 349 -8.04 -19.78 -13.11
CA GLU A 349 -6.74 -20.41 -13.30
C GLU A 349 -5.85 -19.44 -14.10
N ALA A 350 -4.60 -19.30 -13.67
CA ALA A 350 -3.62 -18.48 -14.38
C ALA A 350 -2.22 -19.11 -14.30
N THR A 351 -1.38 -18.76 -15.26
CA THR A 351 0.02 -19.20 -15.33
C THR A 351 0.95 -17.99 -15.21
N LEU A 352 1.96 -18.11 -14.36
CA LEU A 352 3.03 -17.15 -14.17
C LEU A 352 4.31 -17.62 -14.83
N TYR A 353 4.98 -16.70 -15.53
CA TYR A 353 6.28 -16.96 -16.12
C TYR A 353 7.08 -15.67 -16.36
N ARG A 354 8.18 -15.51 -15.62
CA ARG A 354 9.17 -14.41 -15.80
C ARG A 354 8.54 -13.04 -16.04
N GLY A 355 7.73 -12.59 -15.09
CA GLY A 355 7.05 -11.29 -15.09
C GLY A 355 5.72 -11.28 -15.84
N ASN A 356 5.36 -12.37 -16.53
CA ASN A 356 4.11 -12.47 -17.27
C ASN A 356 3.07 -13.24 -16.45
N ILE A 357 1.81 -12.81 -16.60
CA ILE A 357 0.64 -13.43 -15.98
C ILE A 357 -0.36 -13.70 -17.10
N GLN A 358 -0.78 -14.95 -17.25
CA GLN A 358 -1.73 -15.34 -18.27
C GLN A 358 -2.92 -16.03 -17.62
N VAL A 359 -4.09 -15.40 -17.65
CA VAL A 359 -5.34 -16.06 -17.27
C VAL A 359 -5.67 -17.13 -18.30
N THR A 360 -5.82 -18.38 -17.86
CA THR A 360 -6.03 -19.55 -18.73
C THR A 360 -7.48 -19.99 -18.73
N ARG A 361 -8.15 -20.01 -17.56
CA ARG A 361 -9.51 -20.53 -17.41
C ARG A 361 -10.31 -19.76 -16.36
N LEU A 362 -11.62 -19.71 -16.59
CA LEU A 362 -12.62 -19.25 -15.65
C LEU A 362 -13.64 -20.39 -15.46
N PHE A 363 -13.98 -20.72 -14.22
CA PHE A 363 -14.96 -21.75 -13.88
C PHE A 363 -15.65 -21.41 -12.54
N GLU A 364 -16.71 -22.12 -12.18
CA GLU A 364 -17.50 -21.84 -10.95
C GLU A 364 -17.98 -20.39 -10.86
N LEU A 365 -18.30 -19.78 -12.01
CA LEU A 365 -18.76 -18.38 -12.10
C LEU A 365 -20.14 -18.23 -11.47
N THR A 366 -20.40 -17.07 -10.87
CA THR A 366 -21.77 -16.71 -10.45
C THR A 366 -22.63 -16.44 -11.67
N GLU A 367 -23.94 -16.71 -11.58
CA GLU A 367 -24.86 -16.26 -12.61
C GLU A 367 -24.89 -14.72 -12.65
N ALA A 368 -24.67 -14.15 -13.84
CA ALA A 368 -24.67 -12.71 -14.03
C ALA A 368 -25.93 -12.27 -14.82
N PRO A 369 -27.02 -11.89 -14.13
CA PRO A 369 -28.25 -11.47 -14.79
C PRO A 369 -28.00 -10.19 -15.60
N GLY A 370 -28.48 -10.17 -16.85
CA GLY A 370 -28.25 -9.04 -17.78
C GLY A 370 -27.02 -9.20 -18.68
N THR A 371 -26.21 -10.22 -18.44
CA THR A 371 -25.01 -10.53 -19.25
C THR A 371 -25.24 -11.84 -20.01
N ALA A 372 -24.91 -11.85 -21.30
CA ALA A 372 -25.09 -13.04 -22.13
C ALA A 372 -23.82 -13.36 -22.93
N ARG A 373 -23.42 -14.63 -22.89
CA ARG A 373 -22.32 -15.18 -23.68
C ARG A 373 -22.83 -15.53 -25.07
N GLN A 374 -22.17 -14.97 -26.09
CA GLN A 374 -22.39 -15.37 -27.48
C GLN A 374 -21.37 -16.44 -27.88
N THR A 375 -21.84 -17.57 -28.37
CA THR A 375 -21.00 -18.65 -28.90
C THR A 375 -21.37 -18.91 -30.36
N ARG A 376 -20.38 -19.31 -31.17
CA ARG A 376 -20.52 -19.49 -32.62
C ARG A 376 -20.04 -20.85 -33.10
N PHE A 377 -18.90 -21.28 -32.59
CA PHE A 377 -18.19 -22.44 -33.12
C PHE A 377 -18.72 -23.78 -32.60
N THR A 378 -19.49 -23.79 -31.51
CA THR A 378 -20.10 -24.99 -30.94
C THR A 378 -21.07 -25.71 -31.90
N HIS A 379 -21.58 -25.03 -32.94
CA HIS A 379 -22.60 -25.55 -33.86
C HIS A 379 -22.24 -25.31 -35.34
N GLY A 380 -20.97 -25.43 -35.71
CA GLY A 380 -20.55 -25.34 -37.11
C GLY A 380 -20.34 -23.92 -37.64
N GLY A 381 -20.15 -22.93 -36.76
CA GLY A 381 -19.50 -21.67 -37.12
C GLY A 381 -20.33 -20.67 -37.94
N HIS A 382 -21.60 -20.94 -38.25
CA HIS A 382 -22.48 -19.97 -38.93
C HIS A 382 -23.66 -19.51 -38.09
N HIS A 383 -23.93 -20.19 -36.97
CA HIS A 383 -25.01 -19.85 -36.04
C HIS A 383 -24.46 -19.26 -34.76
N TRP A 384 -24.98 -18.11 -34.37
CA TRP A 384 -24.71 -17.51 -33.06
C TRP A 384 -25.76 -17.96 -32.07
N ILE A 385 -25.30 -18.40 -30.89
CA ILE A 385 -26.16 -18.75 -29.76
C ILE A 385 -25.82 -17.81 -28.63
N THR A 386 -26.84 -17.16 -28.10
CA THR A 386 -26.75 -16.28 -26.94
C THR A 386 -27.33 -17.02 -25.75
N GLN A 387 -26.53 -17.23 -24.71
CA GLN A 387 -26.95 -17.84 -23.45
C GLN A 387 -26.63 -16.89 -22.30
N PRO A 388 -27.43 -16.85 -21.22
CA PRO A 388 -27.00 -16.17 -20.01
C PRO A 388 -25.66 -16.74 -19.52
N VAL A 389 -24.86 -15.90 -18.87
CA VAL A 389 -23.66 -16.37 -18.19
C VAL A 389 -24.12 -17.16 -16.96
N HIS A 390 -24.13 -18.49 -17.07
CA HIS A 390 -24.49 -19.40 -15.97
C HIS A 390 -23.24 -19.96 -15.28
N ALA A 391 -23.38 -20.29 -14.00
CA ALA A 391 -22.50 -21.23 -13.30
C ALA A 391 -22.61 -22.59 -14.02
N ALA A 392 -21.52 -23.08 -14.60
CA ALA A 392 -21.47 -24.43 -15.19
C ALA A 392 -21.16 -25.46 -14.12
#